data_AF-W4J2S0-F1
#
_entry.id   AF-W4J2S0-F1
#
_cell.length_a   1.000
_cell.length_b   1.000
_cell.length_c   1.000
_cell.angle_alpha   90.00
_cell.angle_beta   90.00
_cell.angle_gamma   90.00
#
_symmetry.space_group_name_H-M   'P 1'
#
loop_
_entity.id
_entity.type
_entity.pdbx_description
1 polymer ?
#
loop_
_entity_poly.entity_id
_entity_poly.type
_entity_poly.pdbx_seq_one_letter_code
_entity_poly.pdbx_strand_id
1 'polypeptide(L)'
;MVSKKTIEARKAYYNEDVVLSKEAHDFYHNLDKHGENHNLDKDNLKTIIFGSLDGIITIFAIVSGCVGAKITPTQVIIIGIGNLFANAISMGFSEYTSSTAQRDFMLAEKKREEWEIENCPSEEKQEMIDIYMNKYKFDSEDARNLVEITFRNKNFFLEHMMSEELGLIVTNEDKNECLKKGIIMFLSFAVFGIIPLSAYVAYTVFFGYTDYTTSFLVVFISTLTTLFILGLFKSQFTNQKPITCALYMVLNGMIAGMVPFLLGVVLKNNISE
;
A
#
# COMPACT_ATOMS: atom_id res chain seq x y z
N MET A 1 -15.01 6.20 3.79
CA MET A 1 -15.75 6.08 5.08
C MET A 1 -16.51 4.76 5.04
N VAL A 2 -16.19 3.81 5.93
CA VAL A 2 -16.69 2.43 5.84
C VAL A 2 -18.21 2.39 6.05
N SER A 3 -18.94 1.72 5.15
CA SER A 3 -20.41 1.58 5.22
C SER A 3 -20.84 0.93 6.53
N LYS A 4 -21.98 1.37 7.08
CA LYS A 4 -22.58 0.80 8.29
C LYS A 4 -22.83 -0.71 8.15
N LYS A 5 -23.21 -1.17 6.94
CA LYS A 5 -23.31 -2.58 6.56
C LYS A 5 -21.99 -3.32 6.78
N THR A 6 -20.89 -2.75 6.28
CA THR A 6 -19.56 -3.36 6.41
C THR A 6 -19.10 -3.40 7.87
N ILE A 7 -19.46 -2.40 8.69
CA ILE A 7 -19.14 -2.39 10.14
C ILE A 7 -19.93 -3.48 10.87
N GLU A 8 -21.24 -3.58 10.62
CA GLU A 8 -22.11 -4.58 11.24
C GLU A 8 -21.75 -6.01 10.82
N ALA A 9 -21.47 -6.23 9.53
CA ALA A 9 -20.99 -7.50 9.02
C ALA A 9 -19.63 -7.90 9.62
N ARG A 10 -18.69 -6.95 9.75
CA ARG A 10 -17.41 -7.19 10.43
C ARG A 10 -17.60 -7.53 11.91
N LYS A 11 -18.51 -6.83 12.59
CA LYS A 11 -18.84 -7.09 13.99
C LYS A 11 -19.44 -8.48 14.20
N ALA A 12 -20.34 -8.90 13.32
CA ALA A 12 -20.89 -10.26 13.32
C ALA A 12 -19.80 -11.32 13.12
N TYR A 13 -18.88 -11.10 12.17
CA TYR A 13 -17.72 -11.98 11.96
C TYR A 13 -16.80 -12.05 13.19
N TYR A 14 -16.47 -10.92 13.82
CA TYR A 14 -15.62 -10.90 15.02
C TYR A 14 -16.20 -11.68 16.20
N ASN A 15 -17.54 -11.75 16.27
CA ASN A 15 -18.24 -12.46 17.33
C ASN A 15 -18.60 -13.90 16.94
N GLU A 16 -18.23 -14.33 15.72
CA GLU A 16 -18.68 -15.60 15.12
C GLU A 16 -20.21 -15.80 15.18
N ASP A 17 -20.95 -14.68 15.17
CA ASP A 17 -22.40 -14.66 15.39
C ASP A 17 -23.14 -14.75 14.05
N VAL A 18 -23.60 -15.97 13.75
CA VAL A 18 -24.33 -16.29 12.53
C VAL A 18 -25.68 -15.57 12.46
N VAL A 19 -26.32 -15.28 13.60
CA VAL A 19 -27.62 -14.61 13.65
C VAL A 19 -27.43 -13.13 13.32
N LEU A 20 -26.47 -12.46 13.95
CA LEU A 20 -26.12 -11.08 13.62
C LEU A 20 -25.67 -10.93 12.16
N SER A 21 -24.97 -11.93 11.62
CA SER A 21 -24.59 -11.94 10.21
C SER A 21 -25.82 -11.98 9.30
N LYS A 22 -26.77 -12.89 9.58
CA LYS A 22 -28.03 -12.98 8.83
C LYS A 22 -28.87 -11.72 8.93
N GLU A 23 -29.02 -11.15 10.12
CA GLU A 23 -29.77 -9.90 10.32
C GLU A 23 -29.16 -8.73 9.54
N ALA A 24 -27.83 -8.62 9.53
CA ALA A 24 -27.15 -7.65 8.70
C ALA A 24 -27.44 -7.90 7.21
N HIS A 25 -27.38 -9.14 6.73
CA HIS A 25 -27.68 -9.45 5.33
C HIS A 25 -29.14 -9.17 4.93
N ASP A 26 -30.12 -9.57 5.76
CA ASP A 26 -31.56 -9.42 5.51
C ASP A 26 -32.01 -7.95 5.53
N PHE A 27 -31.44 -7.15 6.45
CA PHE A 27 -31.75 -5.72 6.54
C PHE A 27 -31.35 -4.95 5.29
N TYR A 28 -30.18 -5.26 4.72
CA TYR A 28 -29.69 -4.56 3.52
C TYR A 28 -30.16 -5.18 2.20
N HIS A 29 -30.67 -6.42 2.18
CA HIS A 29 -31.28 -7.04 0.99
C HIS A 29 -32.51 -6.26 0.48
N ASN A 30 -33.18 -5.52 1.36
CA ASN A 30 -34.40 -4.74 1.09
C ASN A 30 -34.13 -3.27 0.70
N LEU A 31 -32.87 -2.82 0.65
CA LEU A 31 -32.49 -1.40 0.47
C LEU A 31 -31.79 -1.09 -0.87
N ASP A 32 -31.72 -2.03 -1.82
CA ASP A 32 -30.76 -1.95 -2.93
C ASP A 32 -31.01 -0.84 -3.97
N LYS A 33 -30.26 0.25 -3.81
CA LYS A 33 -29.26 0.63 -4.81
C LYS A 33 -27.86 0.50 -4.18
N HIS A 34 -27.20 -0.62 -4.43
CA HIS A 34 -25.83 -0.85 -4.00
C HIS A 34 -24.86 0.08 -4.74
N GLY A 35 -24.29 1.03 -4.01
CA GLY A 35 -23.13 1.84 -4.41
C GLY A 35 -22.05 1.71 -3.35
N GLU A 36 -21.51 0.50 -3.16
CA GLU A 36 -20.36 0.34 -2.28
C GLU A 36 -19.07 0.67 -3.06
N ASN A 37 -18.54 1.88 -2.85
CA ASN A 37 -17.25 2.32 -3.40
C ASN A 37 -16.09 1.56 -2.72
N HIS A 38 -15.88 0.30 -3.12
CA HIS A 38 -14.86 -0.57 -2.52
C HIS A 38 -13.45 -0.43 -3.11
N ASN A 39 -13.31 0.16 -4.30
CA ASN A 39 -12.02 0.19 -5.01
C ASN A 39 -11.16 1.42 -4.69
N LEU A 40 -11.76 2.60 -4.45
CA LEU A 40 -10.99 3.84 -4.27
C LEU A 40 -10.36 4.02 -2.88
N ASP A 41 -10.94 3.45 -1.82
CA ASP A 41 -10.42 3.63 -0.44
C ASP A 41 -9.23 2.68 -0.14
N LYS A 42 -9.12 1.52 -0.82
CA LYS A 42 -8.10 0.49 -0.50
C LYS A 42 -6.72 0.80 -1.07
N ASP A 43 -6.65 1.19 -2.33
CA ASP A 43 -5.38 1.50 -2.99
C ASP A 43 -4.71 2.71 -2.35
N ASN A 44 -5.48 3.76 -2.08
CA ASN A 44 -4.98 4.95 -1.38
C ASN A 44 -4.48 4.60 0.02
N LEU A 45 -5.18 3.73 0.76
CA LEU A 45 -4.72 3.30 2.08
C LEU A 45 -3.39 2.53 2.00
N LYS A 46 -3.23 1.64 1.02
CA LYS A 46 -1.97 0.92 0.78
C LYS A 46 -0.84 1.93 0.52
N THR A 47 -1.06 2.89 -0.37
CA THR A 47 -0.09 3.95 -0.70
C THR A 47 0.26 4.79 0.53
N ILE A 48 -0.72 5.17 1.37
CA ILE A 48 -0.49 5.90 2.62
C ILE A 48 0.39 5.09 3.57
N ILE A 49 0.00 3.85 3.87
CA ILE A 49 0.72 3.02 4.85
C ILE A 49 2.15 2.75 4.37
N PHE A 50 2.32 2.49 3.08
CA PHE A 50 3.63 2.25 2.49
C PHE A 50 4.52 3.50 2.55
N GLY A 51 4.03 4.66 2.09
CA GLY A 51 4.76 5.92 2.15
C GLY A 51 5.10 6.35 3.58
N SER A 52 4.15 6.19 4.52
CA SER A 52 4.37 6.48 5.94
C SER A 52 5.46 5.60 6.56
N LEU A 53 5.40 4.29 6.31
CA LEU A 53 6.38 3.34 6.84
C LEU A 53 7.78 3.64 6.30
N ASP A 54 7.88 3.81 4.99
CA ASP A 54 9.17 4.04 4.33
C ASP A 54 9.78 5.40 4.71
N GLY A 55 8.95 6.44 4.85
CA GLY A 55 9.39 7.76 5.32
C GLY A 55 10.01 7.71 6.72
N ILE A 56 9.35 7.05 7.67
CA ILE A 56 9.85 6.91 9.04
C ILE A 56 11.17 6.14 9.04
N ILE A 57 11.20 4.98 8.37
CA ILE A 57 12.37 4.10 8.39
C ILE A 57 13.56 4.74 7.69
N THR A 58 13.37 5.33 6.52
CA THR A 58 14.45 5.93 5.72
C THR A 58 15.12 7.08 6.47
N ILE A 59 14.34 7.99 7.05
CA ILE A 59 14.91 9.12 7.79
C ILE A 59 15.54 8.67 9.10
N PHE A 60 14.91 7.72 9.79
CA PHE A 60 15.50 7.12 10.98
C PHE A 60 16.85 6.44 10.69
N ALA A 61 16.95 5.68 9.59
CA ALA A 61 18.17 5.03 9.14
C ALA A 61 19.29 6.05 8.86
N ILE A 62 18.96 7.15 8.16
CA ILE A 62 19.91 8.23 7.87
C ILE A 62 20.40 8.91 9.15
N VAL A 63 19.49 9.27 10.05
CA VAL A 63 19.85 9.88 11.34
C VAL A 63 20.70 8.92 12.16
N SER A 64 20.34 7.63 12.20
CA SER A 64 21.09 6.59 12.92
C SER A 64 22.51 6.44 12.39
N GLY A 65 22.70 6.41 11.07
CA GLY A 65 24.02 6.36 10.45
C GLY A 65 24.87 7.61 10.74
N CYS A 66 24.26 8.80 10.65
CA CYS A 66 24.94 10.06 10.97
C CYS A 66 25.41 10.11 12.43
N VAL A 67 24.57 9.64 13.36
CA VAL A 67 24.92 9.59 14.78
C VAL A 67 26.02 8.55 15.05
N GLY A 68 25.95 7.37 14.43
CA GLY A 68 27.01 6.36 14.50
C GLY A 68 28.36 6.89 13.99
N ALA A 69 28.34 7.73 12.95
CA ALA A 69 29.52 8.40 12.40
C ALA A 69 29.96 9.66 13.18
N LYS A 70 29.27 10.03 14.26
CA LYS A 70 29.52 11.24 15.07
C LYS A 70 29.53 12.54 14.24
N ILE A 71 28.62 12.63 13.27
CA ILE A 71 28.42 13.83 12.45
C ILE A 71 27.78 14.95 13.29
N THR A 72 28.12 16.21 13.00
CA THR A 72 27.59 17.35 13.78
C THR A 72 26.08 17.49 13.60
N PRO A 73 25.33 17.98 14.61
CA PRO A 73 23.87 18.11 14.53
C PRO A 73 23.38 18.92 13.34
N THR A 74 24.05 20.02 13.01
CA THR A 74 23.74 20.85 11.85
C THR A 74 23.85 20.06 10.54
N GLN A 75 24.89 19.23 10.39
CA GLN A 75 25.04 18.36 9.23
C GLN A 75 23.96 17.28 9.19
N VAL A 76 23.58 16.68 10.33
CA VAL A 76 22.48 15.70 10.39
C VAL A 76 21.17 16.31 9.90
N ILE A 77 20.87 17.55 10.33
CA ILE A 77 19.65 18.26 9.90
C ILE A 77 19.68 18.55 8.41
N ILE A 78 20.79 19.06 7.87
CA ILE A 78 20.92 19.36 6.44
C ILE A 78 20.75 18.07 5.60
N ILE A 79 21.45 16.99 5.98
CA ILE A 79 21.38 15.70 5.29
C ILE A 79 19.96 15.12 5.40
N GLY A 80 19.35 15.20 6.59
CA GLY A 80 18.03 14.67 6.87
C GLY A 80 16.93 15.38 6.08
N ILE A 81 16.89 16.71 6.10
CA ILE A 81 15.91 17.50 5.34
C ILE A 81 16.11 17.30 3.83
N GLY A 82 17.36 17.36 3.36
CA GLY A 82 17.68 17.14 1.95
C GLY A 82 17.21 15.77 1.46
N ASN A 83 17.51 14.72 2.22
CA ASN A 83 17.06 13.36 1.89
C ASN A 83 15.54 13.19 2.03
N LEU A 84 14.89 13.84 2.99
CA LEU A 84 13.45 13.77 3.15
C LEU A 84 12.73 14.21 1.88
N PHE A 85 13.05 15.41 1.38
CA PHE A 85 12.38 15.92 0.19
C PHE A 85 12.82 15.20 -1.08
N ALA A 86 14.10 14.85 -1.21
CA ALA A 86 14.59 14.10 -2.37
C ALA A 86 13.88 12.73 -2.50
N ASN A 87 13.81 11.96 -1.40
CA ASN A 87 13.14 10.66 -1.41
C ASN A 87 11.62 10.79 -1.52
N ALA A 88 10.98 11.77 -0.88
CA ALA A 88 9.55 12.03 -1.04
C ALA A 88 9.18 12.27 -2.51
N ILE A 89 9.93 13.15 -3.21
CA ILE A 89 9.71 13.46 -4.63
C ILE A 89 9.92 12.20 -5.47
N SER A 90 11.00 11.47 -5.24
CA SER A 90 11.32 10.24 -5.96
C SER A 90 10.25 9.17 -5.81
N MET A 91 9.75 8.95 -4.59
CA MET A 91 8.69 7.98 -4.32
C MET A 91 7.35 8.40 -4.88
N GLY A 92 6.97 9.67 -4.75
CA GLY A 92 5.74 10.19 -5.35
C GLY A 92 5.73 10.05 -6.87
N PHE A 93 6.86 10.36 -7.51
CA PHE A 93 7.02 10.20 -8.96
C PHE A 93 7.07 8.71 -9.37
N SER A 94 7.71 7.85 -8.58
CA SER A 94 7.73 6.40 -8.80
C SER A 94 6.33 5.80 -8.73
N GLU A 95 5.52 6.19 -7.73
CA GLU A 95 4.14 5.71 -7.59
C GLU A 95 3.26 6.19 -8.75
N TYR A 96 3.41 7.45 -9.17
CA TYR A 96 2.73 7.98 -10.35
C TYR A 96 3.09 7.17 -11.61
N THR A 97 4.39 6.99 -11.86
CA THR A 97 4.89 6.32 -13.07
C THR A 97 4.45 4.84 -13.09
N SER A 98 4.56 4.16 -11.95
CA SER A 98 4.11 2.77 -11.79
C SER A 98 2.61 2.63 -12.03
N SER A 99 1.80 3.51 -11.43
CA SER A 99 0.35 3.53 -11.62
C SER A 99 -0.02 3.81 -13.09
N THR A 100 0.66 4.74 -13.75
CA THR A 100 0.42 5.00 -15.19
C THR A 100 0.83 3.83 -16.07
N ALA A 101 1.92 3.14 -15.75
CA ALA A 101 2.37 1.98 -16.51
C ALA A 101 1.37 0.81 -16.40
N GLN A 102 0.87 0.54 -15.19
CA GLN A 102 -0.17 -0.48 -14.98
C GLN A 102 -1.45 -0.13 -15.75
N ARG A 103 -1.87 1.14 -15.69
CA ARG A 103 -3.04 1.63 -16.43
C ARG A 103 -2.87 1.48 -17.94
N ASP A 104 -1.73 1.93 -18.47
CA ASP A 104 -1.45 1.91 -19.91
C ASP A 104 -1.32 0.47 -20.43
N PHE A 105 -0.75 -0.44 -19.62
CA PHE A 105 -0.75 -1.89 -19.90
C PHE A 105 -2.18 -2.45 -19.97
N MET A 106 -3.03 -2.17 -18.98
CA MET A 106 -4.42 -2.63 -19.00
C MET A 106 -5.21 -2.09 -20.21
N LEU A 107 -5.00 -0.84 -20.59
CA LEU A 107 -5.64 -0.24 -21.77
C LEU A 107 -5.12 -0.85 -23.08
N ALA A 108 -3.85 -1.27 -23.13
CA ALA A 108 -3.29 -1.95 -24.28
C ALA A 108 -3.91 -3.35 -24.43
N GLU A 109 -3.95 -4.14 -23.35
CA GLU A 109 -4.59 -5.46 -23.35
C GLU A 109 -6.08 -5.38 -23.68
N LYS A 110 -6.81 -4.41 -23.11
CA LYS A 110 -8.23 -4.22 -23.44
C LYS A 110 -8.46 -4.02 -24.94
N LYS A 111 -7.59 -3.24 -25.60
CA LYS A 111 -7.68 -2.98 -27.04
C LYS A 111 -7.30 -4.19 -27.88
N ARG A 112 -6.36 -5.01 -27.39
CA ARG A 112 -5.99 -6.28 -28.03
C ARG A 112 -7.19 -7.22 -28.03
N GLU A 113 -7.83 -7.41 -26.88
CA GLU A 113 -8.94 -8.39 -26.77
C GLU A 113 -10.20 -7.89 -27.45
N GLU A 114 -10.45 -6.58 -27.41
CA GLU A 114 -11.54 -5.99 -28.20
C GLU A 114 -11.36 -6.26 -29.69
N TRP A 115 -10.12 -6.20 -30.19
CA TRP A 115 -9.80 -6.55 -31.57
C TRP A 115 -9.93 -8.05 -31.83
N GLU A 116 -9.46 -8.92 -30.93
CA GLU A 116 -9.55 -10.38 -31.09
C GLU A 116 -11.00 -10.89 -31.04
N ILE A 117 -11.86 -10.35 -30.16
CA ILE A 117 -13.31 -10.62 -30.12
C ILE A 117 -14.01 -10.25 -31.44
N GLU A 118 -13.53 -9.24 -32.14
CA GLU A 118 -14.09 -8.82 -33.43
C GLU A 118 -13.58 -9.65 -34.61
N ASN A 119 -12.31 -10.08 -34.58
CA ASN A 119 -11.63 -10.69 -35.72
C ASN A 119 -11.51 -12.22 -35.63
N CYS A 120 -11.47 -12.78 -34.41
CA CYS A 120 -11.27 -14.20 -34.10
C CYS A 120 -12.32 -14.74 -33.09
N PRO A 121 -13.63 -14.51 -33.29
CA PRO A 121 -14.64 -14.77 -32.27
C PRO A 121 -14.80 -16.26 -31.89
N SER A 122 -14.44 -17.19 -32.78
CA SER A 122 -14.48 -18.62 -32.50
C SER A 122 -13.43 -19.04 -31.50
N GLU A 123 -12.22 -18.49 -31.65
CA GLU A 123 -11.05 -18.73 -30.82
C GLU A 123 -11.28 -18.16 -29.42
N GLU A 124 -11.71 -16.90 -29.32
CA GLU A 124 -12.08 -16.22 -28.07
C GLU A 124 -13.14 -16.97 -27.25
N LYS A 125 -14.16 -17.51 -27.94
CA LYS A 125 -15.18 -18.35 -27.31
C LYS A 125 -14.59 -19.65 -26.77
N GLN A 126 -13.68 -20.27 -27.54
CA GLN A 126 -13.05 -21.52 -27.14
C GLN A 126 -12.15 -21.32 -25.92
N GLU A 127 -11.41 -20.23 -25.84
CA GLU A 127 -10.57 -19.89 -24.69
C GLU A 127 -11.42 -19.75 -23.40
N MET A 128 -12.56 -19.06 -23.47
CA MET A 128 -13.48 -18.96 -22.33
C MET A 128 -14.11 -20.30 -21.94
N ILE A 129 -14.47 -21.15 -22.92
CA ILE A 129 -14.94 -22.53 -22.64
C ILE A 129 -13.85 -23.30 -21.89
N ASP A 130 -12.61 -23.22 -22.36
CA ASP A 130 -11.47 -23.90 -21.76
C ASP A 130 -11.20 -23.39 -20.34
N ILE A 131 -11.34 -22.09 -20.09
CA ILE A 131 -11.25 -21.52 -18.73
C ILE A 131 -12.36 -22.10 -17.85
N TYR A 132 -13.61 -22.12 -18.29
CA TYR A 132 -14.72 -22.69 -17.51
C TYR A 132 -14.55 -24.17 -17.19
N MET A 133 -14.08 -24.97 -18.16
CA MET A 133 -13.83 -26.39 -17.95
C MET A 133 -12.60 -26.63 -17.05
N ASN A 134 -11.50 -25.89 -17.27
CA ASN A 134 -10.24 -26.16 -16.57
C ASN A 134 -10.18 -25.53 -15.19
N LYS A 135 -10.58 -24.26 -15.04
CA LYS A 135 -10.53 -23.50 -13.78
C LYS A 135 -11.74 -23.81 -12.90
N TYR A 136 -12.94 -23.84 -13.49
CA TYR A 136 -14.20 -23.96 -12.74
C TYR A 136 -14.82 -25.37 -12.76
N LYS A 137 -14.25 -26.29 -13.55
CA LYS A 137 -14.68 -27.70 -13.64
C LYS A 137 -16.14 -27.85 -14.08
N PHE A 138 -16.61 -26.93 -14.91
CA PHE A 138 -17.94 -27.05 -15.54
C PHE A 138 -17.93 -28.16 -16.60
N ASP A 139 -19.10 -28.77 -16.79
CA ASP A 139 -19.29 -29.69 -17.92
C ASP A 139 -19.18 -28.92 -19.25
N SER A 140 -18.78 -29.64 -20.30
CA SER A 140 -18.59 -29.05 -21.63
C SER A 140 -19.87 -28.43 -22.19
N GLU A 141 -21.04 -28.99 -21.89
CA GLU A 141 -22.32 -28.44 -22.34
C GLU A 141 -22.65 -27.12 -21.62
N ASP A 142 -22.50 -27.08 -20.30
CA ASP A 142 -22.74 -25.89 -19.49
C ASP A 142 -21.77 -24.75 -19.82
N ALA A 143 -20.49 -25.06 -20.02
CA ALA A 143 -19.47 -24.08 -20.40
C ALA A 143 -19.80 -23.42 -21.75
N ARG A 144 -20.20 -24.21 -22.76
CA ARG A 144 -20.64 -23.67 -24.06
C ARG A 144 -21.87 -22.78 -23.92
N ASN A 145 -22.87 -23.23 -23.18
CA ASN A 145 -24.10 -22.46 -22.96
C ASN A 145 -23.80 -21.12 -22.28
N LEU A 146 -22.91 -21.11 -21.28
CA LEU A 146 -22.51 -19.90 -20.58
C LEU A 146 -21.81 -18.92 -21.53
N VAL A 147 -20.84 -19.38 -22.33
CA VAL A 147 -20.16 -18.54 -23.33
C VAL A 147 -21.14 -17.98 -24.37
N GLU A 148 -22.07 -18.78 -24.88
CA GLU A 148 -23.06 -18.30 -25.84
C GLU A 148 -24.03 -17.26 -25.26
N ILE A 149 -24.30 -17.31 -23.95
CA ILE A 149 -25.09 -16.31 -23.25
C ILE A 149 -24.27 -15.02 -23.06
N THR A 150 -23.04 -15.14 -22.56
CA THR A 150 -22.20 -13.98 -22.21
C THR A 150 -21.73 -13.24 -23.46
N PHE A 151 -21.40 -13.94 -24.55
CA PHE A 151 -20.95 -13.35 -25.82
C PHE A 151 -22.00 -12.44 -26.49
N ARG A 152 -23.29 -12.59 -26.16
CA ARG A 152 -24.35 -11.68 -26.64
C ARG A 152 -24.15 -10.24 -26.17
N ASN A 153 -23.47 -10.05 -25.04
CA ASN A 153 -23.07 -8.75 -24.54
C ASN A 153 -21.55 -8.62 -24.62
N LYS A 154 -21.05 -8.11 -25.75
CA LYS A 154 -19.60 -7.98 -26.01
C LYS A 154 -18.85 -7.22 -24.92
N ASN A 155 -19.45 -6.17 -24.35
CA ASN A 155 -18.82 -5.39 -23.27
C ASN A 155 -18.64 -6.23 -22.01
N PHE A 156 -19.69 -6.97 -21.62
CA PHE A 156 -19.60 -7.89 -20.49
C PHE A 156 -18.61 -9.02 -20.77
N PHE A 157 -18.64 -9.60 -21.97
CA PHE A 157 -17.74 -10.68 -22.37
C PHE A 157 -16.28 -10.24 -22.30
N LEU A 158 -15.95 -9.06 -22.85
CA LEU A 158 -14.61 -8.46 -22.78
C LEU A 158 -14.16 -8.24 -21.33
N GLU A 159 -14.97 -7.57 -20.51
CA GLU A 159 -14.61 -7.33 -19.10
C GLU A 159 -14.45 -8.64 -18.31
N HIS A 160 -15.29 -9.63 -18.59
CA HIS A 160 -15.22 -10.93 -17.95
C HIS A 160 -13.97 -11.70 -18.38
N MET A 161 -13.65 -11.73 -19.67
CA MET A 161 -12.44 -12.34 -20.22
C MET A 161 -11.18 -11.70 -19.65
N MET A 162 -11.09 -10.36 -19.66
CA MET A 162 -9.96 -9.64 -19.04
C MET A 162 -9.74 -10.04 -17.57
N SER A 163 -10.82 -10.26 -16.82
CA SER A 163 -10.74 -10.70 -15.42
C SER A 163 -10.38 -12.18 -15.28
N GLU A 164 -10.95 -13.05 -16.10
CA GLU A 164 -10.84 -14.51 -15.93
C GLU A 164 -9.56 -15.09 -16.50
N GLU A 165 -9.14 -14.56 -17.64
CA GLU A 165 -7.96 -14.98 -18.39
C GLU A 165 -6.72 -14.22 -17.93
N LEU A 166 -6.74 -12.89 -18.02
CA LEU A 166 -5.58 -12.04 -17.73
C LEU A 166 -5.46 -11.68 -16.24
N GLY A 167 -6.50 -11.93 -15.45
CA GLY A 167 -6.54 -11.49 -14.05
C GLY A 167 -6.60 -9.97 -13.88
N LEU A 168 -6.98 -9.25 -14.94
CA LEU A 168 -7.04 -7.79 -14.98
C LEU A 168 -8.47 -7.32 -14.72
N ILE A 169 -8.65 -6.62 -13.59
CA ILE A 169 -9.92 -5.94 -13.32
C ILE A 169 -9.91 -4.63 -14.07
N VAL A 170 -10.85 -4.47 -15.01
CA VAL A 170 -11.02 -3.21 -15.76
C VAL A 170 -11.43 -2.12 -14.79
N THR A 171 -10.46 -1.31 -14.36
CA THR A 171 -10.73 -0.10 -13.59
C THR A 171 -10.72 1.10 -14.52
N ASN A 172 -11.70 2.00 -14.35
CA ASN A 172 -11.69 3.31 -14.99
C ASN A 172 -10.75 4.27 -14.23
N GLU A 173 -9.53 3.83 -13.93
CA GLU A 173 -8.53 4.71 -13.33
C GLU A 173 -8.06 5.71 -14.38
N ASP A 174 -8.51 6.96 -14.25
CA ASP A 174 -8.02 8.05 -15.08
C ASP A 174 -6.63 8.52 -14.63
N LYS A 175 -5.93 9.24 -15.50
CA LYS A 175 -4.60 9.83 -15.20
C LYS A 175 -4.59 10.65 -13.90
N ASN A 176 -5.72 11.27 -13.56
CA ASN A 176 -5.89 12.02 -12.32
C ASN A 176 -5.79 11.16 -11.06
N GLU A 177 -6.29 9.92 -11.09
CA GLU A 177 -6.15 8.99 -9.96
C GLU A 177 -4.70 8.52 -9.81
N CYS A 178 -3.98 8.29 -10.91
CA CYS A 178 -2.53 7.99 -10.84
C CYS A 178 -1.74 9.16 -10.24
N LEU A 179 -2.04 10.39 -10.64
CA LEU A 179 -1.40 11.59 -10.09
C LEU A 179 -1.70 11.73 -8.59
N LYS A 180 -2.95 11.49 -8.20
CA LYS A 180 -3.38 11.51 -6.80
C LYS A 180 -2.64 10.46 -5.97
N LYS A 181 -2.48 9.22 -6.45
CA LYS A 181 -1.67 8.18 -5.78
C LYS A 181 -0.23 8.66 -5.57
N GLY A 182 0.39 9.27 -6.58
CA GLY A 182 1.73 9.88 -6.47
C GLY A 182 1.82 10.99 -5.42
N ILE A 183 0.84 11.91 -5.38
CA ILE A 183 0.78 12.99 -4.38
C ILE A 183 0.58 12.43 -2.97
N ILE A 184 -0.31 11.44 -2.81
CA ILE A 184 -0.54 10.77 -1.53
C ILE A 184 0.75 10.13 -1.03
N MET A 185 1.48 9.40 -1.90
CA MET A 185 2.77 8.80 -1.56
C MET A 185 3.78 9.86 -1.09
N PHE A 186 3.92 10.95 -1.84
CA PHE A 186 4.80 12.07 -1.49
C PHE A 186 4.47 12.65 -0.12
N LEU A 187 3.19 12.96 0.13
CA LEU A 187 2.74 13.56 1.38
C LEU A 187 2.90 12.59 2.55
N SER A 188 2.52 11.33 2.38
CA SER A 188 2.67 10.30 3.42
C SER A 188 4.14 10.09 3.78
N PHE A 189 5.05 10.05 2.80
CA PHE A 189 6.48 9.96 3.08
C PHE A 189 6.97 11.21 3.82
N ALA A 190 6.68 12.41 3.31
CA ALA A 190 7.18 13.66 3.87
C ALA A 190 6.68 13.91 5.31
N VAL A 191 5.36 13.73 5.54
CA VAL A 191 4.72 14.00 6.83
C VAL A 191 5.16 13.02 7.90
N PHE A 192 5.36 11.75 7.58
CA PHE A 192 5.77 10.77 8.58
C PHE A 192 7.30 10.69 8.72
N GLY A 193 8.05 10.91 7.63
CA GLY A 193 9.50 10.97 7.66
C GLY A 193 10.05 12.18 8.41
N ILE A 194 9.28 13.28 8.54
CA ILE A 194 9.68 14.40 9.38
C ILE A 194 9.66 14.05 10.88
N ILE A 195 8.92 13.02 11.31
CA ILE A 195 8.72 12.72 12.73
C ILE A 195 10.07 12.39 13.42
N PRO A 196 10.88 11.42 12.95
CA PRO A 196 12.19 11.13 13.55
C PRO A 196 13.13 12.34 13.56
N LEU A 197 13.12 13.14 12.48
CA LEU A 197 13.97 14.32 12.35
C LEU A 197 13.55 15.45 13.28
N SER A 198 12.24 15.68 13.42
CA SER A 198 11.69 16.69 14.32
C SER A 198 11.95 16.34 15.78
N ALA A 199 11.92 15.06 16.14
CA ALA A 199 12.31 14.59 17.47
C ALA A 199 13.79 14.89 17.77
N TYR A 200 14.68 14.68 16.79
CA TYR A 200 16.10 15.05 16.91
C TYR A 200 16.28 16.55 17.12
N VAL A 201 15.65 17.37 16.26
CA VAL A 201 15.74 18.83 16.33
C VAL A 201 15.18 19.34 17.66
N ALA A 202 13.99 18.88 18.08
CA ALA A 202 13.38 19.27 19.34
C ALA A 202 14.31 18.96 20.52
N TYR A 203 14.91 17.77 20.57
CA TYR A 203 15.86 17.41 21.62
C TYR A 203 17.05 18.38 21.66
N THR A 204 17.69 18.61 20.51
CA THR A 204 18.86 19.49 20.42
C THR A 204 18.57 20.93 20.80
N VAL A 205 17.37 21.45 20.49
CA VAL A 205 16.94 22.81 20.81
C VAL A 205 16.56 22.98 22.28
N PHE A 206 15.78 22.05 22.86
CA PHE A 206 15.26 22.19 24.22
C PHE A 206 16.27 21.82 25.31
N PHE A 207 17.08 20.79 25.10
CA PHE A 207 17.98 20.25 26.13
C PHE A 207 19.44 20.63 25.92
N GLY A 208 19.76 21.28 24.79
CA GLY A 208 21.12 21.57 24.39
C GLY A 208 21.88 20.33 23.95
N TYR A 209 22.87 20.51 23.07
CA TYR A 209 23.69 19.42 22.60
C TYR A 209 24.67 18.97 23.68
N THR A 210 24.30 17.93 24.43
CA THR A 210 25.09 17.42 25.57
C THR A 210 25.86 16.16 25.19
N ASP A 211 25.20 15.16 24.60
CA ASP A 211 25.82 13.90 24.17
C ASP A 211 25.18 13.32 22.90
N TYR A 212 25.99 12.64 22.08
CA TYR A 212 25.55 11.90 20.90
C TYR A 212 24.65 10.72 21.30
N THR A 213 24.97 10.06 22.42
CA THR A 213 24.25 8.87 22.91
C THR A 213 22.82 9.21 23.33
N THR A 214 22.63 10.31 24.06
CA THR A 214 21.29 10.73 24.51
C THR A 214 20.43 11.21 23.34
N SER A 215 21.02 11.95 22.40
CA SER A 215 20.35 12.37 21.16
C SER A 215 19.86 11.17 20.34
N PHE A 216 20.69 10.12 20.25
CA PHE A 216 20.32 8.87 19.58
C PHE A 216 19.14 8.18 20.28
N LEU A 217 19.20 8.04 21.60
CA LEU A 217 18.15 7.35 22.36
C LEU A 217 16.79 8.02 22.21
N VAL A 218 16.75 9.36 22.17
CA VAL A 218 15.50 10.09 21.96
C VAL A 218 14.91 9.82 20.57
N VAL A 219 15.73 9.89 19.51
CA VAL A 219 15.27 9.57 18.14
C VAL A 219 14.85 8.11 18.03
N PHE A 220 15.62 7.20 18.62
CA PHE A 220 15.34 5.77 18.66
C PHE A 220 13.97 5.50 19.29
N ILE A 221 13.75 5.97 20.51
CA ILE A 221 12.49 5.77 21.24
C ILE A 221 11.33 6.43 20.48
N SER A 222 11.49 7.67 20.03
CA SER A 222 10.44 8.39 19.28
C SER A 222 10.05 7.65 17.99
N THR A 223 11.03 7.12 17.26
CA THR A 223 10.78 6.37 16.03
C THR A 223 10.07 5.05 16.33
N LEU A 224 10.53 4.29 17.34
CA LEU A 224 9.88 3.03 17.71
C LEU A 224 8.43 3.26 18.16
N THR A 225 8.17 4.31 18.94
CA THR A 225 6.79 4.69 19.31
C THR A 225 5.96 5.03 18.08
N THR A 226 6.52 5.79 17.12
CA THR A 226 5.83 6.15 15.88
C THR A 226 5.50 4.93 15.03
N LEU A 227 6.45 4.00 14.86
CA LEU A 227 6.25 2.74 14.14
C LEU A 227 5.23 1.84 14.83
N PHE A 228 5.23 1.80 16.16
CA PHE A 228 4.24 1.06 16.93
C PHE A 228 2.83 1.62 16.71
N ILE A 229 2.66 2.94 16.79
CA ILE A 229 1.38 3.62 16.52
C ILE A 229 0.93 3.38 15.07
N LEU A 230 1.84 3.48 14.10
CA LEU A 230 1.52 3.21 12.69
C LEU A 230 1.06 1.76 12.49
N GLY A 231 1.65 0.80 13.19
CA GLY A 231 1.23 -0.60 13.12
C GLY A 231 -0.11 -0.89 13.77
N LEU A 232 -0.43 -0.21 14.88
CA LEU A 232 -1.78 -0.23 15.44
C LEU A 232 -2.79 0.36 14.46
N PHE A 233 -2.47 1.49 13.82
CA PHE A 233 -3.34 2.11 12.81
C PHE A 233 -3.57 1.19 11.61
N LYS A 234 -2.50 0.64 11.03
CA LYS A 234 -2.58 -0.34 9.94
C LYS A 234 -3.50 -1.51 10.28
N SER A 235 -3.41 -2.04 11.50
CA SER A 235 -4.17 -3.22 11.92
C SER A 235 -5.69 -3.03 11.89
N GLN A 236 -6.17 -1.79 12.09
CA GLN A 236 -7.60 -1.47 12.03
C GLN A 236 -8.20 -1.71 10.64
N PHE A 237 -7.38 -1.68 9.60
CA PHE A 237 -7.83 -1.87 8.22
C PHE A 237 -7.51 -3.25 7.65
N THR A 238 -6.56 -3.99 8.23
CA THR A 238 -6.07 -5.27 7.70
C THR A 238 -6.60 -6.51 8.43
N ASN A 239 -7.50 -6.37 9.41
CA ASN A 239 -8.04 -7.48 10.21
C ASN A 239 -6.97 -8.36 10.88
N GLN A 240 -5.80 -7.80 11.18
CA GLN A 240 -4.70 -8.51 11.86
C GLN A 240 -4.69 -8.16 13.35
N LYS A 241 -4.11 -9.04 14.19
CA LYS A 241 -3.91 -8.75 15.63
C LYS A 241 -3.09 -7.45 15.77
N PRO A 242 -3.61 -6.41 16.45
CA PRO A 242 -2.96 -5.09 16.47
C PRO A 242 -1.52 -5.09 16.98
N ILE A 243 -1.29 -5.80 18.09
CA ILE A 243 0.03 -5.89 18.73
C ILE A 243 1.03 -6.57 17.80
N THR A 244 0.63 -7.64 17.11
CA THR A 244 1.51 -8.36 16.18
C THR A 244 1.93 -7.45 15.02
N CYS A 245 1.01 -6.70 14.44
CA CYS A 245 1.31 -5.77 13.33
C CYS A 245 2.26 -4.64 13.78
N ALA A 246 2.04 -4.10 14.98
CA ALA A 246 2.91 -3.09 15.58
C ALA A 246 4.33 -3.61 15.88
N LEU A 247 4.45 -4.82 16.43
CA LEU A 247 5.74 -5.45 16.70
C LEU A 247 6.54 -5.71 15.42
N TYR A 248 5.89 -6.14 14.33
CA TYR A 248 6.58 -6.31 13.04
C TYR A 248 7.14 -5.00 12.48
N MET A 249 6.38 -3.89 12.57
CA MET A 249 6.87 -2.58 12.13
C MET A 249 8.04 -2.07 12.98
N VAL A 250 7.95 -2.25 14.30
CA VAL A 250 9.04 -1.93 15.23
C VAL A 250 10.29 -2.76 14.91
N LEU A 251 10.14 -4.08 14.71
CA LEU A 251 11.26 -4.96 14.38
C LEU A 251 11.94 -4.54 13.07
N ASN A 252 11.16 -4.21 12.04
CA ASN A 252 11.69 -3.70 10.78
C ASN A 252 12.50 -2.42 10.99
N GLY A 253 11.94 -1.44 11.72
CA GLY A 253 12.64 -0.20 12.04
C GLY A 253 13.92 -0.41 12.83
N MET A 254 13.92 -1.32 13.82
CA MET A 254 15.12 -1.65 14.60
C MET A 254 16.25 -2.18 13.72
N ILE A 255 15.96 -3.12 12.82
CA ILE A 255 16.95 -3.69 11.90
C ILE A 255 17.47 -2.60 10.96
N ALA A 256 16.56 -1.82 10.37
CA ALA A 256 16.88 -0.77 9.41
C ALA A 256 17.68 0.39 10.02
N GLY A 257 17.52 0.70 11.30
CA GLY A 257 18.34 1.70 12.01
C GLY A 257 19.69 1.16 12.49
N MET A 258 19.74 -0.11 12.90
CA MET A 258 20.96 -0.73 13.45
C MET A 258 22.06 -0.86 12.38
N VAL A 259 21.72 -1.24 11.16
CA VAL A 259 22.71 -1.44 10.09
C VAL A 259 23.46 -0.15 9.73
N PRO A 260 22.80 0.98 9.41
CA PRO A 260 23.46 2.25 9.16
C PRO A 260 24.25 2.77 10.36
N PHE A 261 23.75 2.60 11.58
CA PHE A 261 24.48 3.00 12.80
C PHE A 261 25.83 2.27 12.90
N LEU A 262 25.82 0.94 12.76
CA LEU A 262 27.03 0.12 12.81
C LEU A 262 28.00 0.50 11.68
N LEU A 263 27.49 0.69 10.46
CA LEU A 263 28.32 1.16 9.34
C LEU A 263 28.92 2.53 9.62
N GLY A 264 28.16 3.46 10.19
CA GLY A 264 28.64 4.78 10.59
C GLY A 264 29.80 4.67 11.59
N VAL A 265 29.68 3.83 12.61
CA VAL A 265 30.74 3.59 13.60
C VAL A 265 31.98 2.97 12.96
N VAL A 266 31.80 1.91 12.15
CA VAL A 266 32.91 1.19 11.51
C VAL A 266 33.65 2.10 10.52
N LEU A 267 32.95 2.80 9.64
CA LEU A 267 33.57 3.68 8.66
C LEU A 267 34.25 4.87 9.33
N LYS A 268 33.66 5.43 10.40
CA LYS A 268 34.31 6.50 11.15
C LYS A 268 35.64 6.04 11.73
N ASN A 269 35.72 4.83 12.27
CA ASN A 269 36.95 4.33 12.87
C ASN A 269 38.02 3.98 11.83
N ASN A 270 37.65 3.51 10.63
CA ASN A 270 38.61 3.04 9.62
C ASN A 270 39.02 4.11 8.57
N ILE A 271 38.19 5.12 8.31
CA ILE A 271 38.47 6.18 7.32
C ILE A 271 39.15 7.40 7.97
N SER A 272 39.11 7.50 9.31
CA SER A 272 39.74 8.62 10.03
C SER A 272 41.23 8.43 10.34
N GLU A 273 41.85 7.35 9.84
CA GLU A 273 43.31 7.14 9.81
C GLU A 273 43.87 7.49 8.42
#